data_AF-A0A286YD98-F1
#
_entry.id   AF-A0A286YD98-F1
#
_cell.length_a   1.000
_cell.length_b   1.000
_cell.length_c   1.000
_cell.angle_alpha   90.00
_cell.angle_beta   90.00
_cell.angle_gamma   90.00
#
_symmetry.space_group_name_H-M   'P 1'
#
loop_
_entity.id
_entity.type
_entity.pdbx_description
1 polymer ?
#
loop_
_entity_poly.entity_id
_entity_poly.type
_entity_poly.pdbx_seq_one_letter_code
_entity_poly.pdbx_strand_id
1 'polypeptide(L)'
;MSKSPYVDPQKSGHEIWEEFSMSFTPAVKEVVEFAKRIPGFRDLSQHDQVNLLKAGTFEVLMVRFASLFDAKERTVTFLSGKKYSVDDLHSMGAGDLLSSMFEFSEKLNALQLSDEEMSLFTAVVLVSADRSGIENVNSVEALQETLIRALRTLIMKNHPNEASIFTKLLLKLPD
;
A
#
# COMPACT_ATOMS: atom_id res chain seq x y z
N MET A 1 -10.04 4.74 -1.33
CA MET A 1 -10.45 5.06 -2.72
C MET A 1 -11.94 5.39 -2.70
N SER A 2 -12.39 6.44 -3.39
CA SER A 2 -13.80 6.89 -3.36
C SER A 2 -14.77 5.81 -3.87
N LYS A 3 -16.08 5.96 -3.59
CA LYS A 3 -17.14 5.12 -4.20
C LYS A 3 -17.43 5.48 -5.66
N SER A 4 -17.14 6.71 -6.06
CA SER A 4 -17.40 7.25 -7.40
C SER A 4 -16.42 8.38 -7.71
N PRO A 5 -15.98 8.57 -8.96
CA PRO A 5 -15.21 9.74 -9.37
C PRO A 5 -16.11 10.96 -9.59
N TYR A 6 -17.44 10.79 -9.72
CA TYR A 6 -18.38 11.90 -9.86
C TYR A 6 -18.65 12.59 -8.52
N VAL A 7 -18.56 13.92 -8.55
CA VAL A 7 -18.89 14.80 -7.44
C VAL A 7 -20.21 15.50 -7.76
N ASP A 8 -21.12 15.55 -6.78
CA ASP A 8 -22.39 16.25 -6.93
C ASP A 8 -22.15 17.78 -6.91
N PRO A 9 -22.46 18.52 -7.99
CA PRO A 9 -22.21 19.96 -8.07
C PRO A 9 -23.09 20.78 -7.12
N GLN A 10 -24.12 20.19 -6.51
CA GLN A 10 -24.97 20.85 -5.53
C GLN A 10 -24.40 20.80 -4.11
N LYS A 11 -23.41 19.94 -3.85
CA LYS A 11 -22.78 19.83 -2.53
C LYS A 11 -21.74 20.91 -2.31
N SER A 12 -21.67 21.38 -1.08
CA SER A 12 -20.59 22.28 -0.65
C SER A 12 -19.24 21.55 -0.66
N GLY A 13 -18.15 22.31 -0.80
CA GLY A 13 -16.79 21.76 -0.71
C GLY A 13 -16.52 21.01 0.61
N HIS A 14 -17.16 21.44 1.70
CA HIS A 14 -17.07 20.76 3.00
C HIS A 14 -17.70 19.37 2.94
N GLU A 15 -18.91 19.25 2.40
CA GLU A 15 -19.58 17.95 2.24
C GLU A 15 -18.81 17.01 1.32
N ILE A 16 -18.24 17.53 0.23
CA ILE A 16 -17.41 16.76 -0.70
C ILE A 16 -16.15 16.24 0.02
N TRP A 17 -15.50 17.10 0.82
CA TRP A 17 -14.33 16.72 1.60
C TRP A 17 -14.67 15.70 2.69
N GLU A 18 -15.80 15.86 3.37
CA GLU A 18 -16.27 14.93 4.39
C GLU A 18 -16.56 13.55 3.79
N GLU A 19 -17.26 13.48 2.65
CA GLU A 19 -17.49 12.22 1.92
C GLU A 19 -16.18 11.57 1.46
N PHE A 20 -15.24 12.37 0.95
CA PHE A 20 -13.92 11.90 0.57
C PHE A 20 -13.17 11.33 1.78
N SER A 21 -13.11 12.07 2.90
CA SER A 21 -12.44 11.65 4.14
C SER A 21 -13.05 10.38 4.73
N MET A 22 -14.39 10.28 4.73
CA MET A 22 -15.11 9.09 5.15
C MET A 22 -14.82 7.87 4.28
N SER A 23 -14.46 8.06 3.00
CA SER A 23 -14.09 6.95 2.11
C SER A 23 -12.69 6.36 2.41
N PHE A 24 -11.80 7.13 3.04
CA PHE A 24 -10.44 6.68 3.38
C PHE A 24 -10.30 6.21 4.83
N THR A 25 -11.13 6.74 5.74
CA THR A 25 -11.09 6.37 7.17
C THR A 25 -11.13 4.86 7.42
N PRO A 26 -11.98 4.05 6.76
CA PRO A 26 -11.97 2.60 6.93
C PRO A 26 -10.65 1.96 6.48
N ALA A 27 -10.11 2.39 5.34
CA ALA A 27 -8.87 1.84 4.80
C ALA A 27 -7.68 2.12 5.73
N VAL A 28 -7.60 3.32 6.31
CA VAL A 28 -6.58 3.66 7.31
C VAL A 28 -6.73 2.78 8.56
N LYS A 29 -7.95 2.58 9.06
CA LYS A 29 -8.20 1.68 10.21
C LYS A 29 -7.76 0.24 9.91
N GLU A 30 -7.99 -0.25 8.69
CA GLU A 30 -7.50 -1.57 8.28
C GLU A 30 -5.98 -1.67 8.29
N VAL A 31 -5.25 -0.62 7.93
CA VAL A 31 -3.78 -0.59 8.04
C VAL A 31 -3.33 -0.71 9.50
N VAL A 32 -4.00 0.00 10.41
CA VAL A 32 -3.72 -0.11 11.86
C VAL A 32 -3.98 -1.54 12.36
N GLU A 33 -5.10 -2.14 11.97
CA GLU A 33 -5.43 -3.51 12.36
C GLU A 33 -4.51 -4.56 11.71
N PHE A 34 -4.02 -4.29 10.50
CA PHE A 34 -2.99 -5.08 9.85
C PHE A 34 -1.66 -5.00 10.62
N ALA A 35 -1.20 -3.79 10.95
CA ALA A 35 0.04 -3.55 11.68
C ALA A 35 0.07 -4.29 13.03
N LYS A 36 -1.06 -4.24 13.76
CA LYS A 36 -1.23 -4.96 15.02
C LYS A 36 -1.13 -6.48 14.91
N ARG A 37 -1.23 -7.06 13.71
CA ARG A 37 -1.11 -8.52 13.48
C ARG A 37 0.30 -8.93 13.07
N ILE A 38 1.17 -7.98 12.74
CA ILE A 38 2.57 -8.24 12.41
C ILE A 38 3.30 -8.67 13.69
N PRO A 39 3.86 -9.89 13.75
CA PRO A 39 4.67 -10.31 14.89
C PRO A 39 5.84 -9.36 15.12
N GLY A 40 6.06 -8.94 16.37
CA GLY A 40 7.11 -7.99 16.75
C GLY A 40 6.71 -6.51 16.64
N PHE A 41 5.65 -6.15 15.91
CA PHE A 41 5.25 -4.73 15.78
C PHE A 41 4.72 -4.16 17.11
N ARG A 42 3.98 -4.97 17.88
CA ARG A 42 3.46 -4.56 19.21
C ARG A 42 4.54 -4.37 20.26
N ASP A 43 5.73 -4.91 20.03
CA ASP A 43 6.88 -4.83 20.95
C ASP A 43 7.65 -3.52 20.78
N LEU A 44 7.42 -2.79 19.69
CA LEU A 44 7.91 -1.42 19.50
C LEU A 44 7.24 -0.46 20.50
N SER A 45 7.88 0.68 20.76
CA SER A 45 7.27 1.74 21.58
C SER A 45 5.97 2.24 20.93
N GLN A 46 5.01 2.70 21.73
CA GLN A 46 3.77 3.28 21.18
C GLN A 46 4.04 4.49 20.28
N HIS A 47 5.06 5.28 20.62
CA HIS A 47 5.51 6.40 19.79
C HIS A 47 6.01 5.92 18.42
N ASP A 48 6.86 4.90 18.37
CA ASP A 48 7.40 4.36 17.12
C ASP A 48 6.30 3.68 16.28
N GLN A 49 5.37 2.94 16.91
CA GLN A 49 4.21 2.36 16.22
C GLN A 49 3.38 3.45 15.53
N VAL A 50 3.12 4.56 16.22
CA VAL A 50 2.37 5.69 15.67
C VAL A 50 3.13 6.40 14.56
N ASN A 51 4.45 6.60 14.69
CA ASN A 51 5.25 7.23 13.65
C ASN A 51 5.33 6.37 12.38
N LEU A 52 5.59 5.07 12.50
CA LEU A 52 5.58 4.14 11.38
C LEU A 52 4.22 4.13 10.65
N LEU A 53 3.12 4.12 11.41
CA LEU A 53 1.78 4.22 10.81
C LEU A 53 1.57 5.56 10.10
N LYS A 54 2.00 6.68 10.70
CA LYS A 54 1.86 8.01 10.09
C LYS A 54 2.66 8.11 8.79
N ALA A 55 3.87 7.59 8.76
CA ALA A 55 4.74 7.63 7.57
C ALA A 55 4.31 6.62 6.51
N GLY A 56 4.07 5.36 6.89
CA GLY A 56 3.90 4.24 5.95
C GLY A 56 2.46 3.93 5.51
N THR A 57 1.43 4.56 6.10
CA THR A 57 0.03 4.22 5.77
C THR A 57 -0.27 4.40 4.28
N PHE A 58 0.23 5.47 3.67
CA PHE A 58 -0.02 5.72 2.25
C PHE A 58 0.59 4.63 1.36
N GLU A 59 1.82 4.23 1.63
CA GLU A 59 2.54 3.19 0.87
C GLU A 59 1.89 1.81 1.06
N VAL A 60 1.47 1.47 2.28
CA VAL A 60 0.71 0.24 2.54
C VAL A 60 -0.59 0.23 1.75
N LEU A 61 -1.32 1.35 1.73
CA LEU A 61 -2.53 1.47 0.93
C LEU A 61 -2.22 1.34 -0.56
N MET A 62 -1.07 1.82 -1.01
CA MET A 62 -0.66 1.70 -2.42
C MET A 62 -0.42 0.26 -2.84
N VAL A 63 0.28 -0.51 -2.01
CA VAL A 63 0.48 -1.94 -2.23
C VAL A 63 -0.86 -2.69 -2.23
N ARG A 64 -1.73 -2.42 -1.25
CA ARG A 64 -3.05 -3.07 -1.17
C ARG A 64 -3.95 -2.74 -2.36
N PHE A 65 -3.95 -1.48 -2.78
CA PHE A 65 -4.77 -1.02 -3.90
C PHE A 65 -4.19 -1.38 -5.25
N ALA A 66 -2.95 -1.89 -5.36
CA ALA A 66 -2.40 -2.36 -6.63
C ALA A 66 -3.32 -3.38 -7.32
N SER A 67 -3.92 -4.29 -6.55
CA SER A 67 -4.91 -5.26 -7.05
C SER A 67 -6.18 -4.64 -7.67
N LEU A 68 -6.48 -3.37 -7.38
CA LEU A 68 -7.63 -2.66 -7.97
C LEU A 68 -7.33 -2.12 -9.37
N PHE A 69 -6.07 -2.06 -9.78
CA PHE A 69 -5.66 -1.62 -11.10
C PHE A 69 -5.49 -2.82 -12.03
N ASP A 70 -6.23 -2.79 -13.13
CA ASP A 70 -6.13 -3.77 -14.20
C ASP A 70 -5.31 -3.18 -15.34
N ALA A 71 -4.05 -3.63 -15.46
CA ALA A 71 -3.13 -3.17 -16.49
C ALA A 71 -3.63 -3.51 -17.91
N LYS A 72 -4.25 -4.68 -18.06
CA LYS A 72 -4.70 -5.20 -19.35
C LYS A 72 -5.92 -4.43 -19.85
N GLU A 73 -6.90 -4.23 -18.99
CA GLU A 73 -8.13 -3.53 -19.34
C GLU A 73 -8.00 -2.01 -19.19
N ARG A 74 -6.85 -1.51 -18.70
CA ARG A 74 -6.62 -0.09 -18.35
C ARG A 74 -7.75 0.49 -17.51
N THR A 75 -8.12 -0.22 -16.45
CA THR A 75 -9.22 0.17 -15.54
C THR A 75 -8.80 0.19 -14.08
N VAL A 76 -9.51 0.98 -13.29
CA VAL A 76 -9.41 1.02 -11.83
C VAL A 76 -10.74 0.62 -11.21
N THR A 77 -10.72 -0.33 -10.30
CA THR A 77 -11.90 -0.78 -9.57
C THR A 77 -12.05 0.04 -8.28
N PHE A 78 -13.10 0.84 -8.19
CA PHE A 78 -13.39 1.64 -6.99
C PHE A 78 -13.97 0.76 -5.88
N LEU A 79 -14.02 1.25 -4.64
CA LEU A 79 -14.56 0.49 -3.50
C LEU A 79 -16.05 0.13 -3.65
N SER A 80 -16.76 0.78 -4.58
CA SER A 80 -18.13 0.40 -4.96
C SER A 80 -18.20 -0.87 -5.83
N GLY A 81 -17.06 -1.41 -6.26
CA GLY A 81 -16.97 -2.49 -7.24
C GLY A 81 -17.07 -2.01 -8.70
N LYS A 82 -17.33 -0.72 -8.93
CA LYS A 82 -17.39 -0.15 -10.29
C LYS A 82 -15.99 0.02 -10.86
N LYS A 83 -15.84 -0.34 -12.14
CA LYS A 83 -14.62 -0.11 -12.92
C LYS A 83 -14.74 1.19 -13.70
N TYR A 84 -13.66 1.96 -13.73
CA TYR A 84 -13.51 3.16 -14.53
C TYR A 84 -12.26 3.04 -15.39
N SER A 85 -12.31 3.48 -16.65
CA SER A 85 -11.12 3.50 -17.48
C SER A 85 -10.14 4.56 -16.96
N VAL A 86 -8.84 4.31 -17.14
CA VAL A 86 -7.81 5.30 -16.80
C VAL A 86 -8.00 6.60 -17.59
N ASP A 87 -8.39 6.48 -18.86
CA ASP A 87 -8.58 7.63 -19.74
C ASP A 87 -9.78 8.49 -19.27
N ASP A 88 -10.88 7.88 -18.80
CA ASP A 88 -11.99 8.61 -18.18
C ASP A 88 -11.52 9.33 -16.91
N LEU A 89 -10.76 8.65 -16.05
CA LEU A 89 -10.25 9.26 -14.82
C LEU A 89 -9.31 10.44 -15.11
N HIS A 90 -8.45 10.34 -16.13
CA HIS A 90 -7.62 11.45 -16.59
C HIS A 90 -8.48 12.62 -17.08
N SER A 91 -9.53 12.35 -17.87
CA SER A 91 -10.45 13.40 -18.33
C SER A 91 -11.20 14.10 -17.19
N MET A 92 -11.37 13.41 -16.06
CA MET A 92 -11.97 13.93 -14.82
C MET A 92 -10.96 14.64 -13.91
N GLY A 93 -9.71 14.82 -14.36
CA GLY A 93 -8.67 15.55 -13.64
C GLY A 93 -7.81 14.68 -12.73
N ALA A 94 -7.88 13.35 -12.81
CA ALA A 94 -6.81 12.53 -12.27
C ALA A 94 -5.52 12.85 -13.03
N GLY A 95 -4.45 13.20 -12.32
CA GLY A 95 -3.19 13.65 -12.94
C GLY A 95 -2.08 12.61 -12.90
N ASP A 96 -0.84 13.08 -12.89
CA ASP A 96 0.37 12.26 -12.90
C ASP A 96 0.43 11.24 -11.75
N LEU A 97 -0.17 11.54 -10.60
CA LEU A 97 -0.26 10.59 -9.48
C LEU A 97 -0.97 9.30 -9.90
N LEU A 98 -2.08 9.39 -10.64
CA LEU A 98 -2.79 8.19 -11.09
C LEU A 98 -1.93 7.37 -12.06
N SER A 99 -1.22 8.05 -12.97
CA SER A 99 -0.29 7.41 -13.90
C SER A 99 0.81 6.65 -13.15
N SER A 100 1.44 7.29 -12.17
CA SER A 100 2.48 6.66 -11.32
C SER A 100 1.93 5.48 -10.51
N MET A 101 0.72 5.60 -9.97
CA MET A 101 0.04 4.50 -9.27
C MET A 101 -0.21 3.31 -10.20
N PHE A 102 -0.64 3.58 -11.43
CA PHE A 102 -0.89 2.55 -12.44
C PHE A 102 0.41 1.84 -12.82
N GLU A 103 1.48 2.58 -13.11
CA GLU A 103 2.80 2.00 -13.43
C GLU A 103 3.37 1.17 -12.27
N PHE A 104 3.24 1.66 -11.04
CA PHE A 104 3.65 0.92 -9.85
C PHE A 104 2.89 -0.39 -9.75
N SER A 105 1.56 -0.32 -9.89
CA SER A 105 0.67 -1.48 -9.81
C SER A 105 0.97 -2.50 -10.89
N GLU A 106 1.13 -2.07 -12.15
CA GLU A 106 1.47 -2.96 -13.26
C GLU A 106 2.77 -3.73 -12.97
N LYS A 107 3.81 -3.02 -12.53
CA LYS A 107 5.10 -3.64 -12.20
C LYS A 107 5.03 -4.55 -10.97
N LEU A 108 4.11 -4.32 -10.04
CA LEU A 108 3.93 -5.16 -8.85
C LEU A 108 3.09 -6.40 -9.18
N ASN A 109 1.96 -6.23 -9.87
CA ASN A 109 1.09 -7.31 -10.31
C ASN A 109 1.79 -8.26 -11.30
N ALA A 110 2.74 -7.76 -12.10
CA ALA A 110 3.59 -8.58 -12.96
C ALA A 110 4.48 -9.58 -12.19
N LEU A 111 4.72 -9.37 -10.90
CA LEU A 111 5.45 -10.32 -10.05
C LEU A 111 4.59 -11.51 -9.61
N GLN A 112 3.28 -11.48 -9.87
CA GLN A 112 2.33 -12.58 -9.59
C GLN A 112 2.49 -13.16 -8.17
N LEU A 113 2.61 -12.26 -7.18
CA LEU A 113 2.74 -12.66 -5.79
C LEU A 113 1.44 -13.31 -5.31
N SER A 114 1.58 -14.37 -4.53
CA SER A 114 0.48 -14.94 -3.74
C SER A 114 0.03 -13.97 -2.64
N ASP A 115 -1.17 -14.19 -2.09
CA ASP A 115 -1.70 -13.38 -0.98
C ASP A 115 -0.76 -13.38 0.25
N GLU A 116 -0.10 -14.51 0.53
CA GLU A 116 0.87 -14.62 1.63
C GLU A 116 2.12 -13.76 1.37
N GLU A 117 2.66 -13.79 0.15
CA GLU A 117 3.82 -13.01 -0.25
C GLU A 117 3.52 -11.51 -0.26
N MET A 118 2.35 -11.14 -0.79
CA MET A 118 1.88 -9.76 -0.80
C MET A 118 1.67 -9.24 0.63
N SER A 119 1.07 -10.06 1.51
CA SER A 119 0.88 -9.69 2.92
C SER A 119 2.22 -9.47 3.63
N LEU A 120 3.21 -10.35 3.41
CA LEU A 120 4.52 -10.22 4.04
C LEU A 120 5.32 -9.04 3.46
N PHE A 121 5.25 -8.82 2.14
CA PHE A 121 5.85 -7.64 1.51
C PHE A 121 5.24 -6.33 2.05
N THR A 122 3.91 -6.30 2.23
CA THR A 122 3.21 -5.15 2.83
C THR A 122 3.69 -4.87 4.25
N ALA A 123 3.98 -5.91 5.04
CA ALA A 123 4.56 -5.76 6.37
C ALA A 123 5.96 -5.15 6.33
N VAL A 124 6.81 -5.59 5.37
CA VAL A 124 8.14 -5.01 5.15
C VAL A 124 8.02 -3.53 4.76
N VAL A 125 7.11 -3.16 3.86
CA VAL A 125 6.87 -1.76 3.46
C VAL A 125 6.54 -0.90 4.69
N LEU A 126 5.60 -1.33 5.53
CA LEU A 126 5.20 -0.56 6.72
C LEU A 126 6.36 -0.26 7.66
N VAL A 127 7.23 -1.24 7.93
CA VAL A 127 8.36 -1.07 8.85
C VAL A 127 9.59 -0.45 8.19
N SER A 128 9.54 -0.24 6.88
CA SER A 128 10.58 0.45 6.09
C SER A 128 10.27 1.93 5.85
N ALA A 129 9.11 2.41 6.32
CA ALA A 129 8.70 3.80 6.19
C ALA A 129 9.72 4.78 6.82
N ASP A 130 9.61 6.06 6.45
CA ASP A 130 10.49 7.14 6.94
C ASP A 130 10.69 7.05 8.47
N ARG A 131 11.97 7.08 8.86
CA ARG A 131 12.42 6.94 10.24
C ARG A 131 12.52 8.28 10.96
N SER A 132 12.17 9.39 10.31
CA SER A 132 12.06 10.70 10.93
C SER A 132 11.12 10.65 12.14
N GLY A 133 11.67 10.92 13.33
CA GLY A 133 10.90 10.89 14.58
C GLY A 133 10.82 9.53 15.28
N ILE A 134 11.48 8.49 14.77
CA ILE A 134 11.64 7.21 15.48
C ILE A 134 12.62 7.37 16.65
N GLU A 135 12.22 6.92 17.84
CA GLU A 135 13.02 6.97 19.05
C GLU A 135 13.98 5.77 19.14
N ASN A 136 13.50 4.57 18.81
CA ASN A 136 14.29 3.33 18.92
C ASN A 136 14.58 2.71 17.54
N VAL A 137 15.46 3.36 16.77
CA VAL A 137 15.80 2.93 15.39
C VAL A 137 16.25 1.47 15.34
N ASN A 138 17.10 1.04 16.28
CA ASN A 138 17.61 -0.34 16.33
C ASN A 138 16.48 -1.38 16.45
N SER A 139 15.42 -1.09 17.20
CA SER A 139 14.29 -2.01 17.37
C SER A 139 13.48 -2.13 16.08
N VAL A 140 13.29 -1.01 15.37
CA VAL A 140 12.63 -0.98 14.06
C VAL A 140 13.48 -1.73 13.02
N GLU A 141 14.79 -1.52 13.00
CA GLU A 141 15.72 -2.22 12.11
C GLU A 141 15.74 -3.74 12.36
N ALA A 142 15.74 -4.17 13.63
CA ALA A 142 15.69 -5.59 13.97
C ALA A 142 14.38 -6.24 13.49
N LEU A 143 13.25 -5.53 13.62
CA LEU A 143 11.97 -5.99 13.09
C LEU A 143 11.98 -6.06 11.55
N GLN A 144 12.48 -5.01 10.89
CA GLN A 144 12.61 -4.95 9.44
C GLN A 144 13.49 -6.09 8.91
N GLU A 145 14.65 -6.34 9.53
CA GLU A 145 15.55 -7.42 9.14
C GLU A 145 14.87 -8.80 9.30
N THR A 146 14.14 -8.99 10.40
CA THR A 146 13.38 -10.21 10.64
C THR A 146 12.35 -10.46 9.53
N LEU A 147 11.58 -9.44 9.15
CA LEU A 147 10.57 -9.54 8.10
C LEU A 147 11.18 -9.71 6.70
N ILE A 148 12.30 -9.04 6.40
CA ILE A 148 13.03 -9.20 5.13
C ILE A 148 13.57 -10.62 4.98
N ARG A 149 14.13 -11.20 6.04
CA ARG A 149 14.61 -12.60 6.04
C ARG A 149 13.45 -13.58 5.84
N ALA A 150 12.32 -13.34 6.49
CA ALA A 150 11.10 -14.13 6.28
C ALA A 150 10.61 -14.02 4.83
N LEU A 151 10.56 -12.82 4.26
CA LEU A 151 10.15 -12.58 2.88
C LEU A 151 11.06 -13.31 1.90
N ARG A 152 12.39 -13.21 2.09
CA ARG A 152 13.36 -13.94 1.28
C ARG A 152 13.12 -15.44 1.30
N THR A 153 12.89 -15.99 2.49
CA THR A 153 12.64 -17.43 2.66
C THR A 153 11.36 -17.86 1.96
N LEU A 154 10.28 -17.09 2.09
CA LEU A 154 9.00 -17.37 1.44
C LEU A 154 9.12 -17.32 -0.09
N ILE A 155 9.73 -16.26 -0.63
CA ILE A 155 9.94 -16.11 -2.07
C ILE A 155 10.83 -17.24 -2.62
N MET A 156 11.92 -17.60 -1.95
CA MET A 156 12.79 -18.69 -2.39
C MET A 156 12.10 -20.06 -2.35
N LYS A 157 11.17 -20.27 -1.41
CA LYS A 157 10.37 -21.48 -1.31
C LYS A 157 9.36 -21.59 -2.45
N ASN A 158 8.66 -20.50 -2.75
CA ASN A 158 7.57 -20.48 -3.73
C ASN A 158 8.08 -20.30 -5.17
N HIS A 159 9.21 -19.62 -5.35
CA HIS A 159 9.82 -19.29 -6.64
C HIS A 159 11.28 -19.77 -6.70
N PRO A 160 11.56 -21.09 -6.60
CA PRO A 160 12.91 -21.63 -6.46
C PRO A 160 13.85 -21.31 -7.63
N ASN A 161 13.28 -21.06 -8.82
CA ASN A 161 14.02 -20.71 -10.04
C ASN A 161 14.06 -19.20 -10.33
N GLU A 162 13.39 -18.37 -9.53
CA GLU A 162 13.26 -16.93 -9.76
C GLU A 162 13.65 -16.09 -8.55
N ALA A 163 14.84 -16.35 -7.99
CA ALA A 163 15.38 -15.61 -6.85
C ALA A 163 15.43 -14.08 -7.04
N SER A 164 15.42 -13.60 -8.30
CA SER A 164 15.37 -12.17 -8.63
C SER A 164 14.09 -11.46 -8.15
N ILE A 165 12.98 -12.19 -7.91
CA ILE A 165 11.73 -11.59 -7.41
C ILE A 165 11.97 -10.88 -6.08
N PHE A 166 12.72 -11.50 -5.17
CA PHE A 166 13.02 -10.90 -3.88
C PHE A 166 13.75 -9.56 -4.04
N THR A 167 14.79 -9.50 -4.89
CA THR A 167 15.50 -8.25 -5.18
C THR A 167 14.59 -7.21 -5.82
N LYS A 168 13.73 -7.61 -6.77
CA LYS A 168 12.75 -6.72 -7.40
C LYS A 168 11.76 -6.13 -6.40
N LEU A 169 11.38 -6.87 -5.36
CA LEU A 169 10.53 -6.36 -4.28
C LEU A 169 11.25 -5.33 -3.41
N LEU A 170 12.52 -5.59 -3.06
CA LEU A 170 13.29 -4.61 -2.28
C LEU A 170 13.52 -3.29 -3.04
N LEU A 171 13.67 -3.34 -4.37
CA LEU A 171 13.76 -2.15 -5.21
C LEU A 171 12.44 -1.37 -5.35
N LYS A 172 11.33 -1.89 -4.80
CA LYS A 172 10.03 -1.21 -4.74
C LYS A 172 9.74 -0.61 -3.37
N LEU A 173 10.65 -0.78 -2.41
CA LEU A 173 10.52 -0.07 -1.14
C LEU A 173 10.63 1.44 -1.41
N PRO A 174 9.91 2.27 -0.65
CA PRO A 174 10.10 3.71 -0.68
C PRO A 174 11.56 4.07 -0.37
N ASP A 175 12.05 5.15 -0.98
CA ASP A 175 13.34 5.75 -0.62
C ASP A 175 13.33 6.34 0.80
#